data_AF-A0A7S1XDY7-F1
#
_entry.id   AF-A0A7S1XDY7-F1
#
_cell.length_a   1.000
_cell.length_b   1.000
_cell.length_c   1.000
_cell.angle_alpha   90.00
_cell.angle_beta   90.00
_cell.angle_gamma   90.00
#
_symmetry.space_group_name_H-M   'P 1'
#
loop_
_entity.id
_entity.type
_entity.pdbx_description
1 polymer ?
#
loop_
_entity_poly.entity_id
_entity_poly.type
_entity_poly.pdbx_seq_one_letter_code
_entity_poly.pdbx_strand_id
1 'polypeptide(L)'
;TRFIPKQRMSNFHEEVLGNVCGIGVVLGPSPSKGYVQATSVVQGAPAEAFGLKENDVIYTIDGQSAKKIGLIRASEKIRGPNGSVVRLGVLREVGKAPVWDTIRQCFLPRAQKLAQVPEVTKPGSRLIELVIRRGYFDAPVVYHDLIEVRSRSGAPQDVAYIALTDFTDSAARQMGDALNHLALEARRKSIPIIVDLRGNGGGVFDEAIDLTRMFFRRPGTSLVKVVDREQTLISRTSFFGSSRFGSSAPFIVVLVDRFSASASEIFAAAIQDNCRGILVGSRTFGKGSVQAVLELEDGA
;
A
#
# COMPACT_ATOMS: atom_id res chain seq x y z
N THR A 1 3.68 -27.60 -3.15
CA THR A 1 3.45 -27.71 -1.68
C THR A 1 4.78 -27.57 -0.98
N ARG A 2 4.83 -26.85 0.14
CA ARG A 2 6.04 -26.67 0.96
C ARG A 2 5.65 -26.64 2.43
N PHE A 3 6.56 -27.08 3.30
CA PHE A 3 6.45 -26.93 4.74
C PHE A 3 7.09 -25.60 5.17
N ILE A 4 6.46 -24.89 6.11
CA ILE A 4 6.95 -23.63 6.65
C ILE A 4 7.28 -23.87 8.13
N PRO A 5 8.56 -23.89 8.53
CA PRO A 5 8.89 -24.05 9.95
C PRO A 5 8.31 -22.91 10.78
N LYS A 6 7.88 -23.19 12.02
CA LYS A 6 7.38 -22.19 12.99
C LYS A 6 8.21 -20.91 13.06
N GLN A 7 9.55 -21.02 13.00
CA GLN A 7 10.46 -19.87 13.06
C GLN A 7 10.33 -18.92 11.86
N ARG A 8 9.77 -19.40 10.74
CA ARG A 8 9.50 -18.61 9.53
C ARG A 8 8.02 -18.23 9.40
N MET A 9 7.15 -18.72 10.28
CA MET A 9 5.72 -18.47 10.20
C MET A 9 5.38 -16.99 10.39
N SER A 10 6.10 -16.27 11.25
CA SER A 10 5.93 -14.82 11.42
C SER A 10 6.20 -14.06 10.12
N ASN A 11 7.33 -14.33 9.48
CA ASN A 11 7.71 -13.67 8.23
C ASN A 11 6.77 -14.06 7.09
N PHE A 12 6.31 -15.31 7.06
CA PHE A 12 5.33 -15.76 6.09
C PHE A 12 4.00 -15.03 6.26
N HIS A 13 3.52 -14.85 7.49
CA HIS A 13 2.32 -14.04 7.74
C HIS A 13 2.52 -12.57 7.35
N GLU A 14 3.69 -11.98 7.62
CA GLU A 14 3.98 -10.61 7.17
C GLU A 14 4.01 -10.50 5.63
N GLU A 15 4.61 -11.47 4.94
CA GLU A 15 4.70 -11.51 3.48
C GLU A 15 3.37 -11.81 2.80
N VAL A 16 2.56 -12.73 3.35
CA VAL A 16 1.30 -13.20 2.72
C VAL A 16 0.12 -12.32 3.09
N LEU A 17 0.02 -11.89 4.35
CA LEU A 17 -1.09 -11.02 4.79
C LEU A 17 -0.80 -9.55 4.46
N GLY A 18 0.43 -9.21 4.07
CA GLY A 18 0.85 -7.84 3.79
C GLY A 18 1.00 -6.95 5.04
N ASN A 19 1.00 -7.56 6.22
CA ASN A 19 1.13 -6.86 7.50
C ASN A 19 2.61 -6.64 7.82
N VAL A 20 3.06 -5.39 7.88
CA VAL A 20 4.45 -5.07 8.19
C VAL A 20 4.54 -4.48 9.59
N CYS A 21 5.52 -4.92 10.38
CA CYS A 21 5.81 -4.32 11.67
C CYS A 21 6.79 -3.14 11.55
N GLY A 22 6.39 -1.96 12.03
CA GLY A 22 7.23 -0.77 12.02
C GLY A 22 6.46 0.47 12.43
N ILE A 23 6.83 1.62 11.86
CA ILE A 23 6.06 2.87 12.03
C ILE A 23 5.25 3.25 10.80
N GLY A 24 5.47 2.62 9.63
CA GLY A 24 4.77 2.93 8.39
C GLY A 24 5.13 4.29 7.79
N VAL A 25 6.42 4.46 7.49
CA VAL A 25 6.95 5.62 6.75
C VAL A 25 7.83 5.15 5.61
N VAL A 26 7.72 5.80 4.46
CA VAL A 26 8.67 5.64 3.35
C VAL A 26 9.73 6.71 3.50
N LEU A 27 11.00 6.31 3.46
CA LEU A 27 12.13 7.21 3.62
C LEU A 27 12.80 7.44 2.27
N GLY A 28 13.20 8.69 2.03
CA GLY A 28 14.02 9.08 0.89
C GLY A 28 15.16 10.00 1.28
N PRO A 29 16.06 10.31 0.34
CA PRO A 29 17.08 11.32 0.55
C PRO A 29 16.42 12.69 0.72
N SER A 30 16.82 13.44 1.75
CA SER A 30 16.36 14.83 1.92
C SER A 30 17.11 15.78 0.96
N PRO A 31 16.44 16.83 0.44
CA PRO A 31 17.12 17.95 -0.23
C PRO A 31 18.17 18.63 0.65
N SER A 32 17.99 18.58 1.97
CA SER A 32 18.97 19.04 2.96
C SER A 32 20.11 18.02 3.05
N LYS A 33 21.25 18.33 2.41
CA LYS A 33 22.41 17.44 2.22
C LYS A 33 22.70 16.52 3.42
N GLY A 34 22.42 15.23 3.22
CA GLY A 34 22.81 14.12 4.08
C GLY A 34 21.75 13.65 5.08
N TYR A 35 20.61 14.32 5.22
CA TYR A 35 19.50 13.84 6.06
C TYR A 35 18.55 12.93 5.28
N VAL A 36 17.68 12.24 6.02
CA VAL A 36 16.60 11.42 5.46
C VAL A 36 15.27 12.15 5.63
N GLN A 37 14.36 11.97 4.68
CA GLN A 37 13.06 12.61 4.66
C GLN A 37 11.97 11.54 4.63
N ALA A 38 10.86 11.78 5.31
CA ALA A 38 9.64 11.02 5.12
C ALA A 38 9.01 11.40 3.78
N THR A 39 9.23 10.59 2.75
CA THR A 39 8.66 10.82 1.41
C THR A 39 7.18 10.52 1.34
N SER A 40 6.69 9.63 2.20
CA SER A 40 5.27 9.41 2.42
C SER A 40 5.06 8.74 3.78
N VAL A 41 3.87 8.92 4.33
CA VAL A 41 3.43 8.28 5.57
C VAL A 41 2.25 7.38 5.21
N VAL A 42 2.33 6.12 5.64
CA VAL A 42 1.29 5.13 5.31
C VAL A 42 0.05 5.45 6.13
N GLN A 43 -1.09 5.56 5.45
CA GLN A 43 -2.38 5.81 6.08
C GLN A 43 -2.75 4.67 7.04
N GLY A 44 -3.24 5.01 8.24
CA GLY A 44 -3.56 4.07 9.30
C GLY A 44 -2.36 3.52 10.06
N ALA A 45 -1.13 3.87 9.66
CA ALA A 45 0.07 3.38 10.33
C ALA A 45 0.43 4.20 11.59
N PRO A 46 1.27 3.65 12.50
CA PRO A 46 1.63 4.35 13.73
C PRO A 46 2.25 5.74 13.51
N ALA A 47 3.03 5.95 12.45
CA ALA A 47 3.63 7.25 12.16
C ALA A 47 2.58 8.34 11.91
N GLU A 48 1.50 8.03 11.19
CA GLU A 48 0.40 8.97 10.93
C GLU A 48 -0.29 9.36 12.23
N ALA A 49 -0.63 8.36 13.07
CA ALA A 49 -1.31 8.57 14.35
C ALA A 49 -0.50 9.46 15.32
N PHE A 50 0.83 9.36 15.27
CA PHE A 50 1.74 10.19 16.06
C PHE A 50 2.12 11.51 15.36
N GLY A 51 1.51 11.81 14.22
CA GLY A 51 1.58 13.11 13.56
C GLY A 51 2.83 13.34 12.72
N LEU A 52 3.55 12.29 12.32
CA LEU A 52 4.56 12.37 11.26
C LEU A 52 3.84 12.70 9.94
N LYS A 53 4.45 13.57 9.13
CA LYS A 53 3.86 14.03 7.87
C LYS A 53 4.82 13.79 6.71
N GLU A 54 4.25 13.75 5.52
CA GLU A 54 5.02 13.84 4.29
C GLU A 54 5.91 15.09 4.31
N ASN A 55 7.10 14.95 3.75
CA ASN A 55 8.16 15.96 3.66
C ASN A 55 8.87 16.30 4.97
N ASP A 56 8.50 15.69 6.10
CA ASP A 56 9.24 15.81 7.35
C ASP A 56 10.69 15.32 7.20
N VAL A 57 11.66 16.13 7.66
CA VAL A 57 13.08 15.74 7.64
C VAL A 57 13.44 15.13 8.98
N ILE A 58 13.90 13.88 8.98
CA ILE A 58 14.31 13.17 10.19
C ILE A 58 15.79 13.48 10.44
N TYR A 59 16.08 14.15 11.55
CA TYR A 59 17.43 14.57 11.91
C TYR A 59 18.09 13.67 12.97
N THR A 60 17.31 13.06 13.86
CA THR A 60 17.79 12.05 14.83
C THR A 60 16.88 10.83 14.90
N ILE A 61 17.49 9.67 15.16
CA ILE A 61 16.81 8.40 15.45
C ILE A 61 17.46 7.83 16.72
N ASP A 62 16.67 7.70 17.79
CA ASP A 62 17.12 7.26 19.13
C ASP A 62 18.35 8.05 19.62
N GLY A 63 18.31 9.37 19.44
CA GLY A 63 19.39 10.30 19.81
C GLY A 63 20.62 10.29 18.88
N GLN A 64 20.68 9.39 17.89
CA GLN A 64 21.76 9.35 16.90
C GLN A 64 21.40 10.21 15.67
N SER A 65 22.35 10.98 15.16
CA SER A 65 22.10 11.82 13.98
C SER A 65 21.84 10.97 12.73
N ALA A 66 20.71 11.20 12.07
CA ALA A 66 20.32 10.55 10.81
C ALA A 66 21.36 10.79 9.70
N LYS A 67 22.03 11.95 9.73
CA LYS A 67 23.08 12.31 8.78
C LYS A 67 24.29 11.38 8.81
N LYS A 68 24.63 10.84 9.97
CA LYS A 68 25.81 9.97 10.15
C LYS A 68 25.52 8.51 9.80
N ILE A 69 24.27 8.08 9.93
CA ILE A 69 23.89 6.67 9.73
C ILE A 69 23.48 6.36 8.28
N GLY A 70 22.94 7.34 7.55
CA GLY A 70 22.48 7.17 6.17
C GLY A 70 21.13 6.45 6.06
N LEU A 71 20.56 6.42 4.85
CA LEU A 71 19.18 6.00 4.58
C LEU A 71 18.89 4.54 4.97
N ILE A 72 19.76 3.61 4.57
CA ILE A 72 19.55 2.17 4.80
C ILE A 72 19.54 1.87 6.31
N ARG A 73 20.58 2.31 7.03
CA ARG A 73 20.66 2.12 8.49
C ARG A 73 19.57 2.88 9.26
N ALA A 74 19.13 4.03 8.76
CA ALA A 74 17.99 4.74 9.32
C ALA A 74 16.71 3.89 9.22
N SER A 75 16.46 3.26 8.08
CA SER A 75 15.33 2.33 7.89
C SER A 75 15.42 1.13 8.85
N GLU A 76 16.60 0.51 8.98
CA GLU A 76 16.84 -0.62 9.90
C GLU A 76 16.55 -0.25 11.37
N LYS A 77 16.96 0.95 11.80
CA LYS A 77 16.70 1.45 13.16
C LYS A 77 15.23 1.82 13.40
N ILE A 78 14.55 2.31 12.37
CA ILE A 78 13.13 2.66 12.45
C ILE A 78 12.27 1.39 12.51
N ARG A 79 12.68 0.33 11.81
CA ARG A 79 12.11 -1.01 11.98
C ARG A 79 12.46 -1.57 13.36
N GLY A 80 11.68 -2.54 13.81
CA GLY A 80 11.87 -3.15 15.11
C GLY A 80 10.64 -3.94 15.55
N PRO A 81 10.74 -4.69 16.67
CA PRO A 81 9.68 -5.58 17.11
C PRO A 81 8.41 -4.81 17.49
N ASN A 82 7.27 -5.47 17.32
CA ASN A 82 5.97 -4.92 17.67
C ASN A 82 5.94 -4.41 19.12
N GLY A 83 5.34 -3.24 19.32
CA GLY A 83 5.19 -2.60 20.63
C GLY A 83 6.43 -1.89 21.16
N SER A 84 7.61 -2.09 20.55
CA SER A 84 8.81 -1.30 20.88
C SER A 84 8.67 0.15 20.41
N VAL A 85 9.53 1.05 20.91
CA VAL A 85 9.43 2.48 20.64
C VAL A 85 10.64 2.96 19.86
N VAL A 86 10.42 3.92 18.95
CA VAL A 86 11.48 4.69 18.29
C VAL A 86 11.31 6.17 18.61
N ARG A 87 12.41 6.87 18.88
CA ARG A 87 12.41 8.32 19.10
C ARG A 87 12.96 9.01 17.87
N LEU A 88 12.12 9.79 17.19
CA LEU A 88 12.50 10.56 16.03
C LEU A 88 12.62 12.03 16.40
N GLY A 89 13.74 12.62 16.03
CA GLY A 89 13.83 14.05 15.88
C GLY A 89 13.42 14.44 14.47
N VAL A 90 12.37 15.25 14.35
CA VAL A 90 11.80 15.73 13.09
C VAL A 90 11.96 17.23 12.97
N LEU A 91 12.38 17.67 11.78
CA LEU A 91 12.38 19.05 11.35
C LEU A 91 11.26 19.22 10.32
N ARG A 92 10.29 20.06 10.65
CA ARG A 92 9.13 20.38 9.78
C ARG A 92 9.21 21.82 9.32
N GLU A 93 9.15 22.06 8.02
CA GLU A 93 8.99 23.41 7.48
C GLU A 93 7.55 23.87 7.72
N VAL A 94 7.38 24.96 8.48
CA VAL A 94 6.10 25.67 8.65
C VAL A 94 6.21 26.99 7.89
N GLY A 95 5.59 27.05 6.71
CA GLY A 95 5.58 28.26 5.89
C GLY A 95 5.13 29.48 6.70
N LYS A 96 5.94 30.56 6.66
CA LYS A 96 5.85 31.78 7.48
C LYS A 96 5.62 31.52 8.98
N ALA A 97 6.69 31.70 9.75
CA ALA A 97 6.73 31.53 11.19
C ALA A 97 5.54 32.19 11.93
N PRO A 98 4.84 31.47 12.82
CA PRO A 98 4.26 32.13 13.97
C PRO A 98 5.43 32.59 14.85
N VAL A 99 5.41 33.90 15.12
CA VAL A 99 6.16 34.55 16.19
C VAL A 99 5.95 33.74 17.48
N TRP A 100 7.07 33.38 18.13
CA TRP A 100 7.23 32.75 19.45
C TRP A 100 5.97 32.13 20.07
N ASP A 101 5.88 30.79 20.04
CA ASP A 101 5.35 30.07 21.21
C ASP A 101 5.97 28.67 21.31
N THR A 102 6.77 28.49 22.35
CA THR A 102 7.37 27.21 22.71
C THR A 102 6.27 26.36 23.35
N ILE A 103 5.50 25.62 22.54
CA ILE A 103 4.57 24.63 23.07
C ILE A 103 5.39 23.45 23.59
N ARG A 104 5.66 23.46 24.90
CA ARG A 104 5.94 22.27 25.71
C ARG A 104 4.61 21.59 26.05
N GLN A 105 4.35 20.43 25.47
CA GLN A 105 3.43 19.42 26.05
C GLN A 105 4.13 18.06 25.87
N CYS A 106 4.89 17.59 26.88
CA CYS A 106 4.49 16.72 28.02
C CYS A 106 4.63 15.23 27.63
N PHE A 107 5.32 14.29 28.32
CA PHE A 107 6.05 14.17 29.60
C PHE A 107 7.21 13.16 29.37
N LEU A 108 8.43 13.46 29.80
CA LEU A 108 9.49 12.45 29.98
C LEU A 108 10.19 12.68 31.33
N PRO A 109 10.28 11.67 32.22
CA PRO A 109 11.23 11.71 33.32
C PRO A 109 12.65 11.48 32.77
N ARG A 110 13.55 12.38 33.18
CA ARG A 110 15.01 12.41 32.93
C ARG A 110 15.44 12.71 31.49
N ALA A 111 15.85 13.95 31.30
CA ALA A 111 16.61 14.46 30.17
C ALA A 111 17.85 13.60 29.88
N GLN A 112 17.80 12.79 28.83
CA GLN A 112 19.01 12.46 28.07
C GLN A 112 19.32 13.69 27.20
N LYS A 113 20.58 14.17 27.29
CA LYS A 113 21.13 15.24 26.46
C LYS A 113 20.60 15.14 25.02
N LEU A 114 19.73 16.06 24.63
CA LEU A 114 19.34 16.25 23.23
C LEU A 114 20.64 16.45 22.43
N ALA A 115 20.88 15.57 21.46
CA ALA A 115 21.93 15.78 20.48
C ALA A 115 21.76 17.19 19.89
N GLN A 116 22.86 17.94 19.78
CA GLN A 116 22.90 19.34 19.34
C GLN A 116 21.93 19.55 18.16
N VAL A 117 20.95 20.44 18.35
CA VAL A 117 20.03 20.88 17.30
C VAL A 117 20.88 21.31 16.10
N PRO A 118 20.66 20.77 14.90
CA PRO A 118 21.49 21.11 13.76
C PRO A 118 21.42 22.62 13.49
N GLU A 119 22.57 23.24 13.22
CA GLU A 119 22.79 24.65 12.84
C GLU A 119 22.03 25.12 11.57
N VAL A 120 21.17 24.27 11.01
CA VAL A 120 20.43 24.49 9.78
C VAL A 120 18.94 24.52 10.08
N THR A 121 18.52 25.38 11.01
CA THR A 121 17.13 25.82 11.06
C THR A 121 16.96 26.93 10.03
N LYS A 122 16.41 26.62 8.86
CA LYS A 122 15.90 27.67 7.98
C LYS A 122 14.87 28.49 8.78
N PRO A 123 14.78 29.83 8.60
CA PRO A 123 13.71 30.62 9.23
C PRO A 123 12.34 30.01 8.92
N GLY A 124 11.56 29.67 9.94
CA GLY A 124 10.26 29.00 9.78
C GLY A 124 10.28 27.47 9.86
N SER A 125 11.36 26.82 10.31
CA SER A 125 11.34 25.38 10.62
C SER A 125 11.06 25.12 12.10
N ARG A 126 10.19 24.14 12.42
CA ARG A 126 9.92 23.68 13.79
C ARG A 126 10.58 22.33 14.05
N LEU A 127 11.23 22.21 15.21
CA LEU A 127 11.74 20.94 15.72
C LEU A 127 10.65 20.22 16.52
N ILE A 128 10.45 18.95 16.23
CA ILE A 128 9.43 18.09 16.86
C ILE A 128 10.12 16.79 17.28
N GLU A 129 9.98 16.39 18.54
CA GLU A 129 10.36 15.05 18.98
C GLU A 129 9.11 14.16 18.93
N LEU A 130 9.18 13.08 18.16
CA LEU A 130 8.13 12.09 18.05
C LEU A 130 8.58 10.78 18.69
N VAL A 131 7.82 10.31 19.66
CA VAL A 131 8.04 9.02 20.32
C VAL A 131 6.98 8.06 19.81
N ILE A 132 7.33 7.27 18.80
CA ILE A 132 6.36 6.46 18.05
C ILE A 132 6.49 5.01 18.50
N ARG A 133 5.36 4.41 18.88
CA ARG A 133 5.29 2.98 19.18
C ARG A 133 5.15 2.22 17.86
N ARG A 134 6.03 1.25 17.62
CA ARG A 134 5.97 0.35 16.46
C ARG A 134 4.74 -0.55 16.57
N GLY A 135 4.09 -0.78 15.44
CA GLY A 135 2.90 -1.59 15.32
C GLY A 135 2.81 -2.24 13.95
N TYR A 136 1.86 -3.17 13.80
CA TYR A 136 1.51 -3.70 12.50
C TYR A 136 0.64 -2.70 11.74
N PHE A 137 0.87 -2.61 10.43
CA PHE A 137 0.05 -1.85 9.50
C PHE A 137 0.07 -2.55 8.14
N ASP A 138 -0.98 -2.30 7.36
CA ASP A 138 -1.11 -2.84 6.01
C ASP A 138 -0.11 -2.14 5.08
N ALA A 139 0.76 -2.90 4.42
CA ALA A 139 1.63 -2.34 3.40
C ALA A 139 0.79 -1.87 2.18
N PRO A 140 1.12 -0.72 1.58
CA PRO A 140 0.43 -0.26 0.39
C PRO A 140 0.76 -1.18 -0.80
N VAL A 141 -0.28 -1.78 -1.37
CA VAL A 141 -0.21 -2.67 -2.54
C VAL A 141 -0.98 -2.12 -3.74
N VAL A 142 -1.77 -1.07 -3.53
CA VAL A 142 -2.46 -0.32 -4.59
C VAL A 142 -1.86 1.07 -4.69
N TYR A 143 -1.38 1.40 -5.88
CA TYR A 143 -0.91 2.74 -6.24
C TYR A 143 -1.79 3.26 -7.37
N HIS A 144 -2.15 4.53 -7.35
CA HIS A 144 -3.00 5.10 -8.39
C HIS A 144 -2.60 6.51 -8.77
N ASP A 145 -2.94 6.87 -10.00
CA ASP A 145 -2.75 8.21 -10.55
C ASP A 145 -3.83 8.51 -11.61
N LEU A 146 -4.11 9.79 -11.81
CA LEU A 146 -4.99 10.28 -12.85
C LEU A 146 -4.16 10.77 -14.02
N ILE A 147 -4.11 9.97 -15.09
CA ILE A 147 -3.33 10.33 -16.29
C ILE A 147 -4.22 11.04 -17.30
N GLU A 148 -3.71 12.13 -17.88
CA GLU A 148 -4.36 12.81 -19.00
C GLU A 148 -3.82 12.24 -20.33
N VAL A 149 -4.72 11.71 -21.14
CA VAL A 149 -4.41 11.25 -22.50
C VAL A 149 -5.19 12.07 -23.52
N ARG A 150 -4.70 12.10 -24.77
CA ARG A 150 -5.46 12.68 -25.89
C ARG A 150 -6.32 11.61 -26.54
N SER A 151 -7.63 11.85 -26.60
CA SER A 151 -8.56 11.02 -27.35
C SER A 151 -8.27 11.09 -28.86
N ARG A 152 -8.91 10.21 -29.65
CA ARG A 152 -8.77 10.19 -31.11
C ARG A 152 -9.20 11.51 -31.78
N SER A 153 -10.08 12.29 -31.15
CA SER A 153 -10.49 13.61 -31.60
C SER A 153 -9.55 14.74 -31.14
N GLY A 154 -8.48 14.42 -30.41
CA GLY A 154 -7.52 15.38 -29.88
C GLY A 154 -7.94 16.03 -28.56
N ALA A 155 -9.16 15.77 -28.07
CA ALA A 155 -9.63 16.29 -26.79
C ALA A 155 -8.94 15.60 -25.60
N PRO A 156 -8.61 16.33 -24.52
CA PRO A 156 -8.06 15.74 -23.30
C PRO A 156 -9.09 14.81 -22.65
N GLN A 157 -8.61 13.68 -22.16
CA GLN A 157 -9.40 12.65 -21.52
C GLN A 157 -8.65 12.11 -20.31
N ASP A 158 -9.32 12.09 -19.17
CA ASP A 158 -8.80 11.44 -17.97
C ASP A 158 -8.88 9.92 -18.11
N VAL A 159 -7.84 9.24 -17.65
CA VAL A 159 -7.78 7.79 -17.47
C VAL A 159 -7.25 7.51 -16.08
N ALA A 160 -7.95 6.63 -15.36
CA ALA A 160 -7.52 6.16 -14.05
C ALA A 160 -6.46 5.09 -14.26
N TYR A 161 -5.24 5.33 -13.79
CA TYR A 161 -4.18 4.32 -13.77
C TYR A 161 -4.06 3.76 -12.36
N ILE A 162 -4.11 2.45 -12.21
CA ILE A 162 -4.00 1.75 -10.93
C ILE A 162 -2.98 0.61 -11.08
N ALA A 163 -1.88 0.66 -10.34
CA ALA A 163 -0.94 -0.44 -10.23
C ALA A 163 -1.24 -1.25 -8.96
N LEU A 164 -1.54 -2.54 -9.13
CA LEU A 164 -1.75 -3.48 -8.03
C LEU A 164 -0.56 -4.43 -7.98
N THR A 165 0.24 -4.36 -6.92
CA THR A 165 1.51 -5.10 -6.82
C THR A 165 1.37 -6.48 -6.19
N ASP A 166 0.36 -6.68 -5.34
CA ASP A 166 0.10 -7.94 -4.63
C ASP A 166 -1.38 -8.01 -4.19
N PHE A 167 -1.91 -9.21 -3.95
CA PHE A 167 -3.25 -9.45 -3.43
C PHE A 167 -3.20 -9.81 -1.94
N THR A 168 -2.79 -8.87 -1.10
CA THR A 168 -2.80 -9.02 0.38
C THR A 168 -4.21 -8.82 0.93
N ASP A 169 -4.50 -9.23 2.17
CA ASP A 169 -5.83 -9.12 2.81
C ASP A 169 -6.45 -7.70 2.88
N SER A 170 -5.67 -6.67 2.51
CA SER A 170 -6.13 -5.29 2.48
C SER A 170 -6.29 -4.73 1.06
N ALA A 171 -5.96 -5.50 0.02
CA ALA A 171 -5.87 -5.04 -1.36
C ALA A 171 -7.22 -4.54 -1.91
N ALA A 172 -8.33 -5.22 -1.64
CA ALA A 172 -9.69 -4.87 -2.05
C ALA A 172 -10.15 -3.59 -1.35
N ARG A 173 -9.82 -3.43 -0.06
CA ARG A 173 -10.07 -2.18 0.67
C ARG A 173 -9.28 -1.03 0.05
N GLN A 174 -7.97 -1.19 -0.13
CA GLN A 174 -7.11 -0.18 -0.75
C GLN A 174 -7.55 0.16 -2.19
N MET A 175 -7.96 -0.85 -2.97
CA MET A 175 -8.54 -0.66 -4.31
C MET A 175 -9.82 0.15 -4.26
N GLY A 176 -10.67 -0.09 -3.25
CA GLY A 176 -11.92 0.65 -3.07
C GLY A 176 -11.66 2.12 -2.74
N ASP A 177 -10.68 2.37 -1.89
CA ASP A 177 -10.25 3.71 -1.51
C ASP A 177 -9.63 4.44 -2.71
N ALA A 178 -8.78 3.77 -3.50
CA ALA A 178 -8.20 4.29 -4.74
C ALA A 178 -9.28 4.66 -5.78
N LEU A 179 -10.24 3.76 -6.02
CA LEU A 179 -11.36 4.02 -6.95
C LEU A 179 -12.22 5.20 -6.50
N ASN A 180 -12.48 5.33 -5.20
CA ASN A 180 -13.21 6.47 -4.65
C ASN A 180 -12.42 7.78 -4.83
N HIS A 181 -11.12 7.77 -4.54
CA HIS A 181 -10.25 8.93 -4.72
C HIS A 181 -10.23 9.41 -6.18
N LEU A 182 -9.97 8.49 -7.13
CA LEU A 182 -9.95 8.79 -8.55
C LEU A 182 -11.31 9.31 -9.05
N ALA A 183 -12.41 8.77 -8.54
CA ALA A 183 -13.76 9.21 -8.91
C ALA A 183 -14.08 10.64 -8.43
N LEU A 184 -13.47 11.08 -7.31
CA LEU A 184 -13.60 12.45 -6.80
C LEU A 184 -12.71 13.45 -7.55
N GLU A 185 -11.52 13.01 -7.99
CA GLU A 185 -10.54 13.85 -8.68
C GLU A 185 -10.84 14.03 -10.18
N ALA A 186 -11.39 13.01 -10.82
CA ALA A 186 -11.65 13.00 -12.25
C ALA A 186 -12.65 14.07 -12.69
N ARG A 187 -12.42 14.68 -13.86
CA ARG A 187 -13.32 15.69 -14.45
C ARG A 187 -14.69 15.12 -14.84
N ARG A 188 -14.78 13.81 -15.01
CA ARG A 188 -16.01 13.10 -15.39
C ARG A 188 -16.26 11.92 -14.47
N LYS A 189 -17.54 11.64 -14.19
CA LYS A 189 -17.96 10.54 -13.31
C LYS A 189 -17.56 9.14 -13.79
N SER A 190 -17.30 8.95 -15.07
CA SER A 190 -16.95 7.65 -15.66
C SER A 190 -15.80 7.84 -16.62
N ILE A 191 -14.62 7.42 -16.18
CA ILE A 191 -13.36 7.49 -16.93
C ILE A 191 -12.82 6.07 -17.13
N PRO A 192 -12.15 5.77 -18.26
CA PRO A 192 -11.52 4.47 -18.46
C PRO A 192 -10.53 4.16 -17.35
N ILE A 193 -10.40 2.87 -16.99
CA ILE A 193 -9.50 2.39 -15.95
C ILE A 193 -8.45 1.48 -16.58
N ILE A 194 -7.19 1.72 -16.27
CA ILE A 194 -6.08 0.80 -16.51
C ILE A 194 -5.71 0.18 -15.17
N VAL A 195 -5.81 -1.14 -15.07
CA VAL A 195 -5.31 -1.92 -13.92
C VAL A 195 -4.01 -2.62 -14.36
N ASP A 196 -2.89 -2.21 -13.80
CA ASP A 196 -1.58 -2.80 -14.08
C ASP A 196 -1.25 -3.92 -13.09
N LEU A 197 -1.15 -5.14 -13.63
CA LEU A 197 -0.78 -6.36 -12.91
C LEU A 197 0.57 -6.92 -13.37
N ARG A 198 1.35 -6.16 -14.14
CA ARG A 198 2.69 -6.59 -14.58
C ARG A 198 3.59 -6.79 -13.36
N GLY A 199 4.32 -7.91 -13.31
CA GLY A 199 5.14 -8.25 -12.15
C GLY A 199 4.38 -8.79 -10.92
N ASN A 200 3.05 -8.79 -10.93
CA ASN A 200 2.24 -9.23 -9.79
C ASN A 200 2.02 -10.75 -9.79
N GLY A 201 2.74 -11.45 -8.90
CA GLY A 201 2.70 -12.92 -8.75
C GLY A 201 1.40 -13.49 -8.16
N GLY A 202 0.46 -12.64 -7.76
CA GLY A 202 -0.82 -13.02 -7.17
C GLY A 202 -0.87 -12.67 -5.69
N GLY A 203 -1.42 -13.56 -4.87
CA GLY A 203 -1.61 -13.35 -3.43
C GLY A 203 -2.76 -14.20 -2.92
N VAL A 204 -3.48 -13.69 -1.93
CA VAL A 204 -4.58 -14.36 -1.24
C VAL A 204 -5.77 -14.58 -2.19
N PHE A 205 -6.29 -15.80 -2.19
CA PHE A 205 -7.32 -16.24 -3.13
C PHE A 205 -8.67 -15.53 -2.89
N ASP A 206 -9.12 -15.48 -1.64
CA ASP A 206 -10.40 -14.84 -1.31
C ASP A 206 -10.34 -13.33 -1.57
N GLU A 207 -9.20 -12.71 -1.31
CA GLU A 207 -8.97 -11.31 -1.64
C GLU A 207 -9.09 -11.04 -3.15
N ALA A 208 -8.53 -11.91 -3.98
CA ALA A 208 -8.65 -11.81 -5.43
C ALA A 208 -10.12 -11.78 -5.87
N ILE A 209 -10.95 -12.61 -5.24
CA ILE A 209 -12.38 -12.66 -5.51
C ILE A 209 -13.05 -11.35 -5.07
N ASP A 210 -12.80 -10.90 -3.84
CA ASP A 210 -13.42 -9.70 -3.29
C ASP A 210 -13.05 -8.44 -4.06
N LEU A 211 -11.78 -8.29 -4.43
CA LEU A 211 -11.33 -7.24 -5.32
C LEU A 211 -12.01 -7.33 -6.68
N THR A 212 -12.04 -8.52 -7.30
CA THR A 212 -12.66 -8.72 -8.62
C THR A 212 -14.14 -8.35 -8.62
N ARG A 213 -14.89 -8.73 -7.59
CA ARG A 213 -16.33 -8.46 -7.44
C ARG A 213 -16.69 -6.98 -7.56
N MET A 214 -15.77 -6.08 -7.21
CA MET A 214 -15.96 -4.63 -7.28
C MET A 214 -16.22 -4.13 -8.70
N PHE A 215 -15.73 -4.86 -9.70
CA PHE A 215 -15.80 -4.48 -11.10
C PHE A 215 -17.06 -4.99 -11.83
N PHE A 216 -17.88 -5.82 -11.17
CA PHE A 216 -19.05 -6.47 -11.77
C PHE A 216 -20.36 -6.07 -11.10
N ARG A 217 -21.22 -5.41 -11.89
CA ARG A 217 -22.52 -4.91 -11.42
C ARG A 217 -23.62 -5.96 -11.35
N ARG A 218 -23.61 -6.89 -12.30
CA ARG A 218 -24.65 -7.92 -12.38
C ARG A 218 -24.33 -8.98 -11.32
N PRO A 219 -25.21 -9.21 -10.33
CA PRO A 219 -25.03 -10.33 -9.39
C PRO A 219 -25.09 -11.66 -10.15
N GLY A 220 -24.42 -12.68 -9.63
CA GLY A 220 -24.32 -14.00 -10.26
C GLY A 220 -23.31 -14.09 -11.40
N THR A 221 -22.56 -13.02 -11.70
CA THR A 221 -21.48 -13.08 -12.70
C THR A 221 -20.40 -14.03 -12.20
N SER A 222 -20.04 -15.05 -12.98
CA SER A 222 -19.01 -16.04 -12.63
C SER A 222 -17.63 -15.42 -12.71
N LEU A 223 -16.87 -15.50 -11.62
CA LEU A 223 -15.53 -14.89 -11.50
C LEU A 223 -14.44 -15.95 -11.57
N VAL A 224 -14.61 -17.05 -10.84
CA VAL A 224 -13.69 -18.19 -10.85
C VAL A 224 -14.46 -19.46 -10.52
N LYS A 225 -14.00 -20.58 -11.09
CA LYS A 225 -14.46 -21.93 -10.77
C LYS A 225 -13.29 -22.72 -10.21
N VAL A 226 -13.51 -23.36 -9.07
CA VAL A 226 -12.54 -24.23 -8.40
C VAL A 226 -13.08 -25.65 -8.44
N VAL A 227 -12.20 -26.61 -8.68
CA VAL A 227 -12.52 -28.03 -8.62
C VAL A 227 -11.61 -28.65 -7.58
N ASP A 228 -12.21 -29.30 -6.57
CA ASP A 228 -11.47 -30.03 -5.55
C ASP A 228 -11.09 -31.45 -6.02
N ARG A 229 -10.51 -32.25 -5.11
CA ARG A 229 -10.10 -33.63 -5.44
C ARG A 229 -11.29 -34.54 -5.67
N GLU A 230 -12.40 -34.26 -5.00
CA GLU A 230 -13.67 -34.95 -5.04
C GLU A 230 -14.52 -34.57 -6.27
N GLN A 231 -13.96 -33.78 -7.21
CA GLN A 231 -14.64 -33.26 -8.41
C GLN A 231 -15.81 -32.32 -8.09
N THR A 232 -15.87 -31.77 -6.88
CA THR A 232 -16.84 -30.76 -6.51
C THR A 232 -16.46 -29.44 -7.18
N LEU A 233 -17.37 -28.92 -8.01
CA LEU A 233 -17.20 -27.63 -8.66
C LEU A 233 -17.77 -26.51 -7.79
N ILE A 234 -16.89 -25.64 -7.32
CA ILE A 234 -17.23 -24.46 -6.54
C ILE A 234 -17.09 -23.22 -7.43
N SER A 235 -18.22 -22.57 -7.75
CA SER A 235 -18.21 -21.29 -8.48
C SER A 235 -18.26 -20.13 -7.50
N ARG A 236 -17.40 -19.14 -7.71
CA ARG A 236 -17.44 -17.85 -7.00
C ARG A 236 -18.02 -16.80 -7.92
N THR A 237 -18.99 -16.05 -7.41
CA THR A 237 -19.77 -15.08 -8.19
C THR A 237 -19.79 -13.71 -7.52
N SER A 238 -20.15 -12.68 -8.30
CA SER A 238 -20.56 -11.37 -7.78
C SER A 238 -21.94 -11.43 -7.11
N PHE A 239 -22.24 -10.46 -6.24
CA PHE A 239 -23.51 -10.36 -5.53
C PHE A 239 -24.00 -8.91 -5.47
N PHE A 240 -25.24 -8.69 -5.02
CA PHE A 240 -25.82 -7.35 -4.96
C PHE A 240 -25.00 -6.43 -4.04
N GLY A 241 -24.66 -5.24 -4.53
CA GLY A 241 -23.89 -4.25 -3.77
C GLY A 241 -22.37 -4.49 -3.76
N SER A 242 -21.87 -5.55 -4.41
CA SER A 242 -20.42 -5.78 -4.46
C SER A 242 -19.70 -4.78 -5.38
N SER A 243 -20.39 -4.22 -6.39
CA SER A 243 -19.78 -3.29 -7.33
C SER A 243 -19.58 -1.89 -6.76
N ARG A 244 -18.42 -1.29 -7.03
CA ARG A 244 -18.13 0.12 -6.75
C ARG A 244 -18.59 1.07 -7.86
N PHE A 245 -19.13 0.54 -8.96
CA PHE A 245 -19.58 1.34 -10.08
C PHE A 245 -21.11 1.43 -10.10
N GLY A 246 -21.63 2.65 -10.16
CA GLY A 246 -23.05 2.94 -10.34
C GLY A 246 -23.55 2.64 -11.75
N SER A 247 -24.56 3.39 -12.22
CA SER A 247 -25.26 3.13 -13.49
C SER A 247 -24.41 3.15 -14.78
N SER A 248 -23.18 3.68 -14.73
CA SER A 248 -22.22 3.64 -15.84
C SER A 248 -20.92 3.00 -15.37
N ALA A 249 -20.65 1.77 -15.80
CA ALA A 249 -19.41 1.08 -15.49
C ALA A 249 -18.33 1.47 -16.52
N PRO A 250 -17.15 1.96 -16.10
CA PRO A 250 -16.12 2.44 -17.01
C PRO A 250 -15.50 1.30 -17.82
N PHE A 251 -14.96 1.58 -19.00
CA PHE A 251 -14.16 0.59 -19.73
C PHE A 251 -12.87 0.26 -18.96
N ILE A 252 -12.45 -1.01 -18.99
CA ILE A 252 -11.28 -1.49 -18.25
C ILE A 252 -10.25 -2.07 -19.22
N VAL A 253 -8.99 -1.69 -19.02
CA VAL A 253 -7.82 -2.33 -19.61
C VAL A 253 -7.02 -2.95 -18.47
N VAL A 254 -6.61 -4.21 -18.63
CA VAL A 254 -5.74 -4.90 -17.67
C VAL A 254 -4.39 -5.12 -18.32
N LEU A 255 -3.32 -4.57 -17.74
CA LEU A 255 -1.95 -4.82 -18.21
C LEU A 255 -1.40 -6.05 -17.52
N VAL A 256 -0.88 -6.99 -18.31
CA VAL A 256 -0.34 -8.26 -17.81
C VAL A 256 1.01 -8.58 -18.46
N ASP A 257 1.85 -9.33 -17.75
CA ASP A 257 3.08 -9.87 -18.31
C ASP A 257 3.32 -11.32 -17.87
N ARG A 258 4.49 -11.88 -18.23
CA ARG A 258 4.87 -13.26 -17.89
C ARG A 258 4.99 -13.53 -16.39
N PHE A 259 5.02 -12.50 -15.55
CA PHE A 259 5.09 -12.60 -14.10
C PHE A 259 3.73 -12.42 -13.43
N SER A 260 2.72 -11.94 -14.16
CA SER A 260 1.33 -11.95 -13.72
C SER A 260 0.86 -13.40 -13.50
N ALA A 261 0.54 -13.78 -12.25
CA ALA A 261 0.23 -15.16 -11.88
C ALA A 261 -0.91 -15.28 -10.87
N SER A 262 -1.53 -16.46 -10.76
CA SER A 262 -2.43 -16.82 -9.65
C SER A 262 -3.63 -15.85 -9.50
N ALA A 263 -3.72 -15.09 -8.40
CA ALA A 263 -4.78 -14.10 -8.18
C ALA A 263 -4.87 -13.04 -9.30
N SER A 264 -3.73 -12.62 -9.85
CA SER A 264 -3.68 -11.73 -11.01
C SER A 264 -4.35 -12.35 -12.24
N GLU A 265 -4.16 -13.66 -12.44
CA GLU A 265 -4.78 -14.40 -13.54
C GLU A 265 -6.29 -14.59 -13.32
N ILE A 266 -6.73 -14.77 -12.07
CA ILE A 266 -8.16 -14.81 -11.72
C ILE A 266 -8.83 -13.48 -12.08
N PHE A 267 -8.25 -12.36 -11.63
CA PHE A 267 -8.79 -11.03 -11.94
C PHE A 267 -8.83 -10.79 -13.46
N ALA A 268 -7.72 -11.05 -14.15
CA ALA A 268 -7.61 -10.82 -15.58
C ALA A 268 -8.58 -11.71 -16.38
N ALA A 269 -8.68 -13.00 -16.05
CA ALA A 269 -9.61 -13.93 -16.69
C ALA A 269 -11.06 -13.51 -16.45
N ALA A 270 -11.43 -13.15 -15.20
CA ALA A 270 -12.78 -12.68 -14.92
C ALA A 270 -13.16 -11.45 -15.77
N ILE A 271 -12.24 -10.48 -15.92
CA ILE A 271 -12.47 -9.30 -16.76
C ILE A 271 -12.62 -9.67 -18.24
N GLN A 272 -11.78 -10.58 -18.75
CA GLN A 272 -11.78 -11.03 -20.14
C GLN A 272 -13.02 -11.87 -20.47
N ASP A 273 -13.26 -12.93 -19.71
CA ASP A 273 -14.27 -13.96 -19.98
C ASP A 273 -15.70 -13.40 -19.88
N ASN A 274 -15.88 -12.34 -19.10
CA ASN A 274 -17.16 -11.66 -18.94
C ASN A 274 -17.30 -10.41 -19.83
N CYS A 275 -16.42 -10.23 -20.82
CA CYS A 275 -16.42 -9.08 -21.73
C CYS A 275 -16.45 -7.72 -21.00
N ARG A 276 -15.83 -7.64 -19.82
CA ARG A 276 -15.85 -6.45 -18.97
C ARG A 276 -14.77 -5.45 -19.34
N GLY A 277 -13.70 -5.92 -19.98
CA GLY A 277 -12.56 -5.15 -20.42
C GLY A 277 -11.66 -5.94 -21.37
N ILE A 278 -10.47 -5.42 -21.65
CA ILE A 278 -9.47 -6.07 -22.49
C ILE A 278 -8.17 -6.28 -21.73
N LEU A 279 -7.42 -7.32 -22.11
CA LEU A 279 -6.08 -7.58 -21.60
C LEU A 279 -5.05 -7.09 -22.63
N VAL A 280 -3.99 -6.44 -22.15
CA VAL A 280 -2.91 -5.94 -22.99
C VAL A 280 -1.58 -6.35 -22.37
N GLY A 281 -0.64 -6.85 -23.18
CA GLY A 281 0.69 -7.24 -22.73
C GLY A 281 1.12 -8.59 -23.27
N SER A 282 1.75 -9.42 -22.43
CA SER A 282 2.22 -10.76 -22.81
C SER A 282 1.44 -11.86 -22.11
N ARG A 283 1.61 -13.11 -22.55
CA ARG A 283 1.04 -14.29 -21.89
C ARG A 283 1.44 -14.31 -20.40
N THR A 284 0.48 -14.61 -19.53
CA THR A 284 0.65 -14.74 -18.08
C THR A 284 1.41 -16.01 -17.70
N PHE A 285 1.73 -16.16 -16.42
CA PHE A 285 2.54 -17.27 -15.91
C PHE A 285 1.90 -18.65 -16.12
N GLY A 286 0.58 -18.77 -15.98
CA GLY A 286 -0.17 -20.01 -16.16
C GLY A 286 -0.38 -20.84 -14.89
N LYS A 287 -0.49 -20.20 -13.71
CA LYS A 287 -0.74 -20.91 -12.44
C LYS A 287 -2.25 -21.08 -12.20
N GLY A 288 -2.74 -22.29 -12.46
CA GLY A 288 -4.15 -22.66 -12.25
C GLY A 288 -4.44 -23.45 -10.96
N SER A 289 -3.58 -23.40 -9.94
CA SER A 289 -3.80 -24.11 -8.67
C SER A 289 -4.08 -23.14 -7.53
N VAL A 290 -5.12 -23.45 -6.74
CA VAL A 290 -5.41 -22.81 -5.46
C VAL A 290 -4.63 -23.54 -4.37
N GLN A 291 -4.04 -22.79 -3.45
CA GLN A 291 -3.27 -23.32 -2.35
C GLN A 291 -3.91 -22.88 -1.03
N ALA A 292 -3.99 -23.77 -0.07
CA ALA A 292 -4.42 -23.48 1.30
C ALA A 292 -3.20 -23.49 2.22
N VAL A 293 -3.17 -22.57 3.18
CA VAL A 293 -2.26 -22.60 4.31
C VAL A 293 -2.94 -23.43 5.40
N LEU A 294 -2.26 -24.44 5.92
CA LEU A 294 -2.73 -25.29 7.00
C LEU A 294 -1.79 -25.08 8.17
N GLU A 295 -2.30 -24.51 9.26
CA GLU A 295 -1.57 -24.36 10.51
C GLU A 295 -1.55 -25.70 11.26
N LEU A 296 -0.38 -26.07 11.76
CA LEU A 296 -0.15 -27.28 12.53
C LEU A 296 -0.24 -27.01 14.04
N GLU A 297 -0.43 -28.06 14.84
CA GLU A 297 -0.59 -27.93 16.30
C GLU A 297 0.59 -27.27 17.01
N ASP A 298 1.79 -27.34 16.43
CA ASP A 298 3.00 -26.70 16.97
C ASP A 298 3.14 -25.22 16.58
N GLY A 299 2.22 -24.68 15.76
CA GLY A 299 2.22 -23.32 15.22
C GLY A 299 3.10 -23.13 13.98
N ALA A 300 3.42 -24.23 13.28
CA ALA A 300 4.07 -24.25 11.96
C ALA A 300 3.06 -24.38 10.80
#